data_AF-A0A1R1X2Y3-F1
#
_entry.id   AF-A0A1R1X2Y3-F1
#
_cell.length_a   1.000
_cell.length_b   1.000
_cell.length_c   1.000
_cell.angle_alpha   90.00
_cell.angle_beta   90.00
_cell.angle_gamma   90.00
#
_symmetry.space_group_name_H-M   'P 1'
#
loop_
_entity.id
_entity.type
_entity.pdbx_description
1 polymer ?
#
loop_
_entity_poly.entity_id
_entity_poly.type
_entity_poly.pdbx_seq_one_letter_code
_entity_poly.pdbx_strand_id
1 'polypeptide(L)'
;MSSDANVKLNFNISSESFIGHRMEVLPSLDIELTKTEALDMYFQMQMVRRLEMASDAAYKAKMIRGFCHLCTGQEAIPVGVEAGLS
;
A
#
# COMPACT_ATOMS: atom_id res chain seq x y z
N MET A 1 20.63 7.37 -18.75
CA MET A 1 19.89 6.69 -17.66
C MET A 1 18.50 7.28 -17.65
N SER A 2 17.49 6.43 -17.83
CA SER A 2 16.35 6.64 -18.74
C SER A 2 15.38 7.76 -18.33
N SER A 3 14.90 8.50 -19.34
CA SER A 3 13.86 9.54 -19.31
C SER A 3 12.48 9.10 -18.81
N ASP A 4 12.33 7.87 -18.33
CA ASP A 4 11.06 7.23 -17.96
C ASP A 4 10.63 7.44 -16.51
N ALA A 5 11.51 7.98 -15.64
CA ALA A 5 11.25 8.09 -14.21
C ALA A 5 10.08 9.05 -13.85
N ASN A 6 9.85 10.06 -14.70
CA ASN A 6 8.84 11.11 -14.49
C ASN A 6 7.58 10.94 -15.34
N VAL A 7 7.36 9.76 -15.94
CA VAL A 7 6.11 9.49 -16.64
C VAL A 7 4.98 9.50 -15.61
N LYS A 8 4.05 10.45 -15.76
CA LYS A 8 2.83 10.57 -14.97
C LYS A 8 1.80 9.55 -15.45
N LEU A 9 1.22 8.83 -14.50
CA LEU A 9 0.21 7.82 -14.69
C LEU A 9 -1.06 8.29 -13.97
N ASN A 10 -2.20 8.17 -14.65
CA ASN A 10 -3.50 8.51 -14.07
C ASN A 10 -4.27 7.22 -13.79
N PHE A 11 -4.75 7.10 -12.56
CA PHE A 11 -5.57 6.00 -12.08
C PHE A 11 -6.92 6.54 -11.67
N ASN A 12 -7.98 5.98 -12.24
CA ASN A 12 -9.35 6.27 -11.84
C ASN A 12 -9.84 5.12 -10.94
N ILE A 13 -10.27 5.46 -9.72
CA ILE A 13 -10.82 4.48 -8.77
C ILE A 13 -12.35 4.48 -8.81
N SER A 14 -12.96 3.44 -8.24
CA SER A 14 -14.41 3.25 -8.24
C SER A 14 -15.15 4.45 -7.65
N SER A 15 -16.32 4.78 -8.20
CA SER A 15 -17.23 5.76 -7.62
C SER A 15 -17.73 5.39 -6.23
N GLU A 16 -17.59 4.12 -5.84
CA GLU A 16 -17.98 3.61 -4.51
C GLU A 16 -16.83 3.65 -3.49
N SER A 17 -15.65 4.17 -3.86
CA SER A 17 -14.47 4.18 -2.99
C SER A 17 -14.62 5.02 -1.73
N PHE A 18 -15.48 6.05 -1.74
CA PHE A 18 -15.70 6.92 -0.59
C PHE A 18 -17.19 7.09 -0.29
N ILE A 19 -17.53 6.94 0.99
CA ILE A 19 -18.85 7.30 1.54
C ILE A 19 -18.63 8.46 2.50
N GLY A 20 -19.19 9.62 2.16
CA GLY A 20 -19.07 10.83 2.99
C GLY A 20 -20.09 10.88 4.12
N HIS A 21 -19.67 11.39 5.27
CA HIS A 21 -20.59 11.77 6.35
C HIS A 21 -20.31 13.22 6.77
N ARG A 22 -21.29 14.12 6.56
CA ARG A 22 -21.17 15.57 6.81
C ARG A 22 -19.99 16.21 6.04
N MET A 23 -19.81 15.80 4.78
CA MET A 23 -18.82 16.34 3.87
C MET A 23 -19.52 16.95 2.66
N GLU A 24 -19.16 18.16 2.28
CA GLU A 24 -19.68 18.82 1.07
C GLU A 24 -18.95 18.33 -0.20
N VAL A 25 -17.68 17.94 -0.06
CA VAL A 25 -16.82 17.48 -1.15
C VAL A 25 -16.14 16.18 -0.74
N LEU A 26 -16.20 15.16 -1.60
CA LEU A 26 -15.48 13.90 -1.44
C LEU A 26 -14.06 14.00 -2.03
N PRO A 27 -13.12 13.13 -1.60
CA PRO A 27 -11.81 13.05 -2.23
C PRO A 27 -11.92 12.75 -3.73
N SER A 28 -10.92 13.23 -4.50
CA SER A 28 -10.82 12.94 -5.93
C SER A 28 -10.73 11.42 -6.17
N LEU A 29 -11.42 10.96 -7.21
CA LEU A 29 -11.30 9.58 -7.71
C LEU A 29 -10.21 9.42 -8.76
N ASP A 30 -9.67 10.54 -9.25
CA ASP A 30 -8.52 10.57 -10.15
C ASP A 30 -7.26 10.76 -9.30
N ILE A 31 -6.37 9.77 -9.38
CA ILE A 31 -5.08 9.73 -8.70
C ILE A 31 -3.97 9.80 -9.74
N GLU A 32 -3.10 10.80 -9.63
CA GLU A 32 -1.90 10.93 -10.44
C GLU A 32 -0.69 10.41 -9.64
N LEU A 33 0.09 9.50 -10.23
CA LEU A 33 1.36 9.01 -9.67
C LEU A 33 2.42 9.00 -10.74
N THR A 34 3.68 9.24 -10.38
CA THR A 34 4.80 8.93 -11.26
C THR A 34 5.00 7.41 -11.34
N LYS A 35 5.58 6.93 -12.44
CA LYS A 35 6.02 5.54 -12.57
C LYS A 35 6.92 5.09 -11.41
N THR A 36 7.78 5.98 -10.93
CA THR A 36 8.71 5.68 -9.83
C THR A 36 7.96 5.47 -8.52
N GLU A 37 7.03 6.35 -8.16
CA GLU A 37 6.20 6.21 -6.95
C GLU A 37 5.35 4.93 -6.99
N ALA A 38 4.71 4.65 -8.13
CA ALA A 38 3.91 3.44 -8.28
C ALA A 38 4.73 2.15 -8.10
N LEU A 39 5.95 2.12 -8.65
CA LEU A 39 6.87 0.98 -8.49
C LEU A 39 7.40 0.86 -7.07
N ASP A 40 7.70 1.99 -6.41
CA ASP A 40 8.14 1.98 -5.01
C ASP A 40 7.02 1.47 -4.08
N MET A 41 5.80 1.98 -4.21
CA MET A 41 4.64 1.49 -3.45
C MET A 41 4.43 -0.02 -3.65
N TYR A 42 4.53 -0.52 -4.90
CA TYR A 42 4.47 -1.96 -5.17
C TYR A 42 5.58 -2.74 -4.47
N PHE A 43 6.81 -2.22 -4.52
CA PHE A 43 7.96 -2.83 -3.85
C PHE A 43 7.75 -2.90 -2.34
N GLN A 44 7.32 -1.79 -1.70
CA GLN A 44 7.05 -1.74 -0.26
C GLN A 44 5.95 -2.74 0.14
N MET A 45 4.83 -2.80 -0.61
CA MET A 45 3.76 -3.76 -0.33
C MET A 45 4.26 -5.21 -0.43
N GLN A 46 5.08 -5.53 -1.44
CA GLN A 46 5.65 -6.87 -1.58
C GLN A 46 6.68 -7.19 -0.50
N MET A 47 7.42 -6.19 0.02
CA MET A 47 8.29 -6.38 1.17
C MET A 47 7.49 -6.73 2.41
N VAL A 48 6.41 -6.00 2.72
CA VAL A 48 5.52 -6.31 3.85
C VAL A 48 4.96 -7.72 3.72
N ARG A 49 4.43 -8.09 2.55
CA ARG A 49 3.93 -9.45 2.28
C ARG A 49 4.97 -10.53 2.59
N ARG A 50 6.21 -10.36 2.12
CA ARG A 50 7.30 -11.33 2.33
C ARG A 50 7.72 -11.40 3.78
N LEU A 51 7.80 -10.26 4.46
CA LEU A 51 8.09 -10.18 5.89
C LEU A 51 7.03 -10.97 6.69
N GLU A 52 5.76 -10.76 6.40
CA GLU A 52 4.65 -11.43 7.10
C GLU A 52 4.65 -12.95 6.86
N MET A 53 4.93 -13.39 5.62
CA MET A 53 5.08 -14.82 5.31
C MET A 53 6.27 -15.46 6.03
N ALA A 54 7.39 -14.75 6.15
CA ALA A 54 8.55 -15.22 6.91
C ALA A 54 8.24 -15.27 8.42
N SER A 55 7.51 -14.28 8.94
CA SER A 55 7.03 -14.25 10.33
C SER A 55 6.10 -15.42 10.64
N ASP A 56 5.15 -15.75 9.75
CA ASP A 56 4.29 -16.94 9.89
C ASP A 56 5.11 -18.24 9.95
N ALA A 57 6.07 -18.41 9.05
CA ALA A 57 6.96 -19.58 9.04
C ALA A 57 7.79 -19.67 10.33
N ALA A 58 8.35 -18.55 10.79
CA ALA A 58 9.12 -18.47 12.03
C ALA A 58 8.26 -18.73 13.28
N TYR A 59 7.00 -18.29 13.28
CA TYR A 59 6.04 -18.57 14.35
C TYR A 59 5.71 -20.06 14.42
N LYS A 60 5.44 -20.71 13.28
CA LYS A 60 5.20 -22.15 13.18
C LYS A 60 6.40 -22.97 13.64
N ALA A 61 7.61 -22.51 13.30
CA ALA A 61 8.87 -23.10 13.76
C ALA A 61 9.23 -22.78 15.23
N LYS A 62 8.36 -22.09 15.97
CA LYS A 62 8.55 -21.67 17.37
C LYS A 62 9.76 -20.75 17.61
N MET A 63 10.29 -20.13 16.56
CA MET A 63 11.33 -19.10 16.67
C MET A 63 10.73 -17.79 17.19
N ILE A 64 9.52 -17.43 16.71
CA ILE A 64 8.71 -16.36 17.30
C ILE A 64 7.77 -16.98 18.34
N ARG A 65 7.69 -16.35 19.53
CA ARG A 65 6.86 -16.80 20.67
C ARG A 65 5.90 -15.68 21.10
N GLY A 66 4.85 -16.04 21.81
CA GLY A 66 3.82 -15.09 22.25
C GLY A 66 2.87 -14.71 21.11
N PHE A 67 2.60 -13.42 20.95
CA PHE A 67 1.68 -12.89 19.95
C PHE A 67 2.39 -12.57 18.64
N CYS A 68 1.73 -12.85 17.52
CA CYS A 68 2.18 -12.48 16.18
C CYS A 68 0.94 -12.19 15.33
N HIS A 69 0.61 -10.91 15.16
CA HIS A 69 -0.51 -10.47 14.33
C HIS A 69 0.04 -10.05 12.98
N LEU A 70 -0.46 -10.68 11.92
CA LEU A 70 0.00 -10.46 10.57
C LEU A 70 -1.04 -9.63 9.82
N CYS A 71 -0.61 -8.66 9.01
CA CYS A 71 -1.48 -7.85 8.16
C CYS A 71 -1.50 -8.33 6.70
N THR A 72 -1.24 -9.62 6.46
CA THR A 72 -1.27 -10.21 5.11
C THR A 72 -2.61 -9.94 4.43
N GLY A 73 -2.58 -9.32 3.24
CA GLY A 73 -3.75 -8.89 2.49
C GLY A 73 -4.21 -7.46 2.78
N GLN A 74 -3.56 -6.77 3.71
CA GLN A 74 -3.83 -5.37 4.07
C GLN A 74 -2.63 -4.46 3.78
N GLU A 75 -1.69 -4.86 2.93
CA GLU A 75 -0.43 -4.13 2.70
C GLU A 75 -0.64 -2.72 2.13
N ALA A 76 -1.72 -2.53 1.37
CA ALA A 76 -2.10 -1.24 0.83
C ALA A 76 -2.42 -0.21 1.93
N ILE A 77 -2.83 -0.64 3.13
CA ILE A 77 -3.17 0.26 4.24
C ILE A 77 -1.93 0.97 4.78
N PRO A 78 -0.92 0.31 5.36
CA PRO A 78 0.24 1.00 5.90
C PRO A 78 1.06 1.71 4.81
N VAL A 79 1.23 1.09 3.62
CA VAL A 79 1.99 1.71 2.53
C VAL A 79 1.28 2.94 1.98
N GLY A 80 -0.04 2.87 1.78
CA GLY A 80 -0.82 3.99 1.27
C GLY A 80 -0.91 5.14 2.26
N VAL A 81 -1.05 4.85 3.57
CA VAL A 81 -1.04 5.88 4.62
C VAL A 81 0.30 6.59 4.67
N GLU A 82 1.41 5.84 4.65
CA GLU A 82 2.76 6.42 4.67
C GLU A 82 3.01 7.30 3.44
N ALA A 83 2.64 6.83 2.25
CA ALA A 83 2.77 7.60 1.01
C ALA A 83 1.95 8.90 0.98
N GLY A 84 0.89 8.99 1.79
CA GLY A 84 0.07 10.20 1.93
C GLY A 84 0.52 11.15 3.04
N LEU A 85 1.45 10.74 3.91
CA LEU A 85 1.92 11.51 5.05
C LEU A 85 3.38 12.00 4.93
N SER A 86 4.22 11.25 4.22
CA SER A 86 5.63 11.58 3.94
C SER A 86 5.79 12.48 2.73
#